data_AF-A0A959BIE5-F1
#
_entry.id   AF-A0A959BIE5-F1
#
_cell.length_a   1.000
_cell.length_b   1.000
_cell.length_c   1.000
_cell.angle_alpha   90.00
_cell.angle_beta   90.00
_cell.angle_gamma   90.00
#
_symmetry.space_group_name_H-M   'P 1'
#
loop_
_entity.id
_entity.type
_entity.pdbx_description
1 polymer ?
#
loop_
_entity_poly.entity_id
_entity_poly.type
_entity_poly.pdbx_seq_one_letter_code
_entity_poly.pdbx_strand_id
1 'polypeptide(L)'
;MQKAVFSLATIMLLAVSFLPAQTSKTYCNNRFGFCLNYPDKLSPSEEAPINSDGIILQAPDGVQVSVSGSYNVMDWTPEKIFEFTKAD
;
A
#
# COMPACT_ATOMS: atom_id res chain seq x y z
N MET A 1 2.43 -49.53 -29.69
CA MET A 1 2.98 -48.99 -28.42
C MET A 1 3.76 -47.72 -28.72
N GLN A 2 3.13 -46.55 -28.59
CA GLN A 2 3.74 -45.26 -28.90
C GLN A 2 4.14 -44.60 -27.58
N LYS A 3 5.45 -44.53 -27.31
CA LYS A 3 6.00 -43.96 -26.09
C LYS A 3 5.90 -42.43 -26.18
N ALA A 4 5.08 -41.85 -25.32
CA ALA A 4 4.91 -40.41 -25.20
C ALA A 4 6.24 -39.77 -24.74
N VAL A 5 6.91 -39.08 -25.66
CA VAL A 5 8.04 -38.20 -25.34
C VAL A 5 7.45 -36.83 -25.06
N PHE A 6 7.01 -36.62 -23.82
CA PHE A 6 6.64 -35.28 -23.35
C PHE A 6 7.93 -34.49 -23.10
N SER A 7 8.24 -33.54 -23.99
CA SER A 7 9.39 -32.64 -23.90
C SER A 7 9.45 -31.95 -22.53
N LEU A 8 10.60 -32.07 -21.84
CA LEU A 8 10.90 -31.37 -20.58
C LEU A 8 10.65 -29.85 -20.66
N ALA A 9 10.81 -29.25 -21.84
CA ALA A 9 10.58 -27.83 -22.09
C ALA A 9 9.12 -27.39 -21.85
N THR A 10 8.16 -28.28 -22.11
CA THR A 10 6.72 -27.98 -21.92
C THR A 10 6.35 -27.95 -20.43
N ILE A 11 6.99 -28.79 -19.61
CA ILE A 11 6.78 -28.83 -18.15
C ILE A 11 7.36 -27.55 -17.49
N MET A 12 8.50 -27.05 -18.00
CA MET A 12 9.15 -25.85 -17.47
C MET A 12 8.37 -24.57 -17.78
N LEU A 13 7.70 -24.46 -18.94
CA LEU A 13 6.84 -23.31 -19.27
C LEU A 13 5.57 -23.24 -18.41
N LEU A 14 5.01 -24.38 -17.98
CA LEU A 14 3.83 -24.42 -17.12
C LEU A 14 4.12 -24.08 -15.65
N ALA A 15 5.37 -24.18 -15.20
CA ALA A 15 5.76 -23.88 -13.82
C ALA A 15 5.83 -22.37 -13.51
N VAL A 16 5.99 -21.51 -14.52
CA VAL A 16 6.16 -20.06 -14.32
C VAL A 16 4.83 -19.34 -14.05
N SER A 17 3.70 -19.97 -14.35
CA SER A 17 2.35 -19.37 -14.22
C SER A 17 1.76 -19.35 -12.81
N PHE A 18 2.45 -19.86 -11.79
CA PHE A 18 1.92 -19.99 -10.42
C PHE A 18 2.50 -18.99 -9.41
N LEU A 19 2.88 -17.79 -9.85
CA LEU A 19 3.17 -16.74 -8.86
C LEU A 19 1.84 -16.31 -8.19
N PRO A 20 1.73 -16.37 -6.85
CA PRO A 20 0.53 -15.90 -6.17
C PRO A 20 0.34 -14.42 -6.48
N ALA A 21 -0.84 -14.07 -7.02
CA ALA A 21 -1.21 -12.68 -7.19
C ALA A 21 -1.20 -12.00 -5.81
N GLN A 22 -0.42 -10.93 -5.66
CA GLN A 22 -0.41 -10.16 -4.43
C GLN A 22 -1.79 -9.49 -4.29
N THR A 23 -2.56 -9.93 -3.30
CA THR A 23 -3.87 -9.37 -3.02
C THR A 23 -3.71 -8.04 -2.28
N SER A 24 -4.57 -7.08 -2.63
CA SER A 24 -4.57 -5.74 -2.06
C SER A 24 -5.98 -5.32 -1.68
N LYS A 25 -6.08 -4.56 -0.60
CA LYS A 25 -7.28 -3.84 -0.18
C LYS A 25 -7.19 -2.38 -0.61
N THR A 26 -8.34 -1.75 -0.75
CA THR A 26 -8.46 -0.33 -1.08
C THR A 26 -9.15 0.41 0.06
N TYR A 27 -8.61 1.56 0.43
CA TYR A 27 -9.22 2.55 1.32
C TYR A 27 -9.35 3.87 0.57
N CYS A 28 -10.50 4.54 0.64
CA CYS A 28 -10.70 5.85 0.05
C CYS A 28 -11.20 6.83 1.11
N ASN A 29 -10.53 7.98 1.22
CA ASN A 29 -10.97 9.11 2.01
C ASN A 29 -11.51 10.19 1.08
N ASN A 30 -12.83 10.19 0.88
CA ASN A 30 -13.48 11.16 -0.01
C ASN A 30 -13.44 12.60 0.53
N ARG A 31 -13.26 12.80 1.84
CA ARG A 31 -13.16 14.14 2.44
C ARG A 31 -11.90 14.87 1.99
N PHE A 32 -10.79 14.13 1.84
CA PHE A 32 -9.51 14.68 1.40
C PHE A 32 -9.10 14.26 -0.01
N GLY A 33 -9.97 13.53 -0.72
CA GLY A 33 -9.82 13.22 -2.14
C GLY A 33 -8.70 12.23 -2.46
N PHE A 34 -8.38 11.29 -1.56
CA PHE A 34 -7.33 10.28 -1.80
C PHE A 34 -7.84 8.85 -1.64
N CYS A 35 -7.19 7.92 -2.35
CA CYS A 35 -7.34 6.48 -2.15
C CYS A 35 -5.96 5.82 -1.99
N LEU A 36 -5.91 4.79 -1.16
CA LEU A 36 -4.74 3.98 -0.87
C LEU A 36 -5.04 2.53 -1.23
N ASN A 37 -4.20 1.93 -2.06
CA ASN A 37 -4.13 0.48 -2.20
C ASN A 37 -3.02 -0.04 -1.27
N TYR A 38 -3.32 -1.02 -0.44
CA TYR A 38 -2.37 -1.57 0.52
C TYR A 38 -2.43 -3.10 0.52
N PRO A 39 -1.30 -3.77 0.81
CA PRO A 39 -1.24 -5.23 0.76
C PRO A 39 -2.04 -5.83 1.92
N ASP A 40 -2.64 -7.00 1.69
CA ASP A 40 -3.55 -7.65 2.64
C ASP A 40 -2.90 -8.05 3.97
N LYS A 41 -1.56 -8.11 4.00
CA LYS A 41 -0.77 -8.32 5.22
C LYS A 41 -0.88 -7.18 6.23
N LEU A 42 -1.39 -6.02 5.80
CA LEU A 42 -1.71 -4.90 6.67
C LEU A 42 -3.19 -4.94 7.03
N SER A 43 -3.47 -4.67 8.29
CA SER A 43 -4.81 -4.53 8.82
C SER A 43 -5.02 -3.12 9.36
N PRO A 44 -6.22 -2.52 9.20
CA PRO A 44 -6.56 -1.31 9.92
C PRO A 44 -6.37 -1.50 11.43
N SER A 45 -5.81 -0.50 12.09
CA SER A 45 -5.74 -0.46 13.55
C SER A 45 -7.15 -0.42 14.15
N GLU A 46 -7.31 -0.99 15.35
CA GLU A 46 -8.54 -0.85 16.15
C GLU A 46 -8.77 0.61 16.57
N GLU A 47 -7.71 1.39 16.73
CA GLU A 47 -7.75 2.81 17.03
C GLU A 47 -7.87 3.63 15.74
N ALA A 48 -9.08 3.78 15.23
CA ALA A 48 -9.34 4.62 14.08
C ALA A 48 -9.07 6.11 14.40
N PRO A 49 -8.56 6.92 13.45
CA PRO A 49 -8.37 8.35 13.64
C PRO A 49 -9.68 9.08 14.02
N ILE A 50 -9.68 9.79 15.15
CA ILE A 50 -10.86 10.43 15.75
C ILE A 50 -11.55 11.41 14.78
N ASN A 51 -10.76 12.14 14.01
CA ASN A 51 -11.23 13.18 13.08
C ASN A 51 -11.49 12.64 11.65
N SER A 52 -11.38 11.31 11.44
CA SER A 52 -11.52 10.67 10.13
C SER A 52 -10.63 11.27 9.03
N ASP A 53 -9.45 11.77 9.40
CA ASP A 53 -8.49 12.33 8.45
C ASP A 53 -7.74 11.27 7.64
N GLY A 54 -7.87 10.00 8.02
CA GLY A 54 -7.03 8.96 7.45
C GLY A 54 -7.29 7.56 7.96
N ILE A 55 -6.25 6.74 7.83
CA ILE A 55 -6.19 5.35 8.26
C ILE A 55 -4.82 5.05 8.88
N ILE A 56 -4.83 4.23 9.94
CA ILE A 56 -3.64 3.62 10.50
C ILE A 56 -3.68 2.14 10.13
N LEU A 57 -2.63 1.66 9.48
CA LEU A 57 -2.43 0.27 9.07
C LEU A 57 -1.31 -0.35 9.89
N GLN A 58 -1.48 -1.60 10.32
CA GLN A 58 -0.52 -2.31 11.16
C GLN A 58 -0.24 -3.71 10.60
N ALA A 59 0.97 -4.21 10.85
CA ALA A 59 1.38 -5.58 10.60
C ALA A 59 1.74 -6.29 11.93
N PRO A 60 1.66 -7.63 11.98
CA PRO A 60 2.01 -8.40 13.18
C PRO A 60 3.47 -8.26 13.64
N ASP A 61 4.38 -7.87 12.75
CA ASP A 61 5.80 -7.66 13.02
C ASP A 61 6.10 -6.27 13.65
N GLY A 62 5.06 -5.48 13.92
CA GLY A 62 5.16 -4.16 14.53
C GLY A 62 5.31 -3.01 13.54
N VAL A 63 5.30 -3.26 12.23
CA VAL A 63 5.24 -2.18 11.24
C VAL A 63 3.90 -1.45 11.35
N GLN A 64 3.97 -0.12 11.39
CA GLN A 64 2.80 0.77 11.36
C GLN A 64 2.95 1.79 10.23
N VAL A 65 1.87 2.01 9.49
CA VAL A 65 1.77 3.04 8.44
C VAL A 65 0.56 3.91 8.75
N SER A 66 0.77 5.21 8.90
CA SER A 66 -0.31 6.19 9.03
C SER A 66 -0.41 6.99 7.74
N VAL A 67 -1.62 7.13 7.20
CA VAL A 67 -1.90 7.95 6.02
C VAL A 67 -3.06 8.88 6.36
N SER A 68 -2.81 10.18 6.37
CA SER A 68 -3.78 11.22 6.65
C SER A 68 -3.81 12.30 5.58
N GLY A 69 -4.97 12.93 5.41
CA GLY A 69 -5.18 14.08 4.55
C GLY A 69 -5.29 15.37 5.37
N SER A 70 -4.80 16.47 4.80
CA SER A 70 -4.90 17.80 5.40
C SER A 70 -5.13 18.87 4.34
N TYR A 71 -5.75 19.98 4.73
CA TYR A 71 -5.85 21.16 3.87
C TYR A 71 -4.60 22.01 4.01
N ASN A 72 -3.96 22.33 2.89
CA ASN A 72 -2.80 23.21 2.86
C ASN A 72 -3.21 24.70 2.95
N VAL A 73 -3.71 25.12 4.11
CA VAL A 73 -4.24 26.49 4.31
C VAL A 73 -3.16 27.57 4.22
N MET A 74 -1.89 27.21 4.41
CA MET A 74 -0.75 28.12 4.37
C MET A 74 -0.04 28.15 3.01
N ASP A 75 -0.55 27.42 2.01
CA ASP A 75 0.11 27.22 0.72
C ASP A 75 1.58 26.79 0.87
N TRP A 76 1.84 25.91 1.85
CA TRP A 76 3.16 25.37 2.11
C TRP A 76 3.63 24.51 0.94
N THR A 77 4.88 24.73 0.56
CA THR A 77 5.64 23.82 -0.29
C THR A 77 6.76 23.22 0.55
N PRO A 78 7.38 22.10 0.14
CA PRO A 78 8.54 21.56 0.83
C PRO A 78 9.65 22.60 1.06
N GLU A 79 9.87 23.49 0.09
CA GLU A 79 10.83 24.59 0.18
C GLU A 79 10.44 25.60 1.26
N LYS A 80 9.19 26.06 1.28
CA LYS A 80 8.69 26.99 2.31
C LYS A 80 8.79 26.41 3.72
N ILE A 81 8.51 25.10 3.87
CA ILE A 81 8.65 24.39 5.15
C ILE A 81 10.12 24.34 5.56
N PHE A 82 11.01 23.99 4.62
CA PHE A 82 12.45 23.94 4.89
C PHE A 82 13.00 25.31 5.32
N GLU A 83 12.59 26.39 4.65
CA GLU A 83 13.01 27.75 5.00
C GLU A 83 12.48 28.17 6.38
N PHE A 84 11.21 27.91 6.67
CA PHE A 84 10.59 28.23 7.96
C PHE A 84 11.30 27.50 9.12
N THR A 85 11.50 26.20 8.99
CA THR A 85 12.14 25.36 10.03
C THR A 85 13.61 25.67 10.28
N LYS A 86 14.29 26.33 9.33
CA LYS A 86 15.70 26.74 9.46
C LYS A 86 15.87 28.11 10.12
N ALA A 87 14.81 28.92 10.12
CA ALA A 87 14.79 30.25 10.72
C ALA A 87 14.46 30.23 12.23
N ASP A 88 13.96 29.10 12.73
CA ASP A 88 13.73 28.77 14.15
C ASP A 88 14.97 28.10 14.78
#